data_AF-A0A2M7KTU7-F1
#
_entry.id   AF-A0A2M7KTU7-F1
#
_cell.length_a   1.000
_cell.length_b   1.000
_cell.length_c   1.000
_cell.angle_alpha   90.00
_cell.angle_beta   90.00
_cell.angle_gamma   90.00
#
_symmetry.space_group_name_H-M   'P 1'
#
loop_
_entity.id
_entity.type
_entity.pdbx_description
1 polymer ?
#
loop_
_entity_poly.entity_id
_entity_poly.type
_entity_poly.pdbx_seq_one_letter_code
_entity_poly.pdbx_strand_id
1 'polypeptide(L)'
;MSSQPVFPTFAVEDREFSKLLIGHNPFLGGSYMSKARTRLYQETLCDAEVLERILVKAIGTGVRGMMASLADGFTERLRAAMYGAAEKTGVLLPTIMIVSKGFEADFDTYRELNCQVMLVHGQWSDALYVKAGNTMQPDFADALKRIRDGGFVPAYSTHNGGEVIPAAEAFDAALVNTPVNKIMWRMCPCEEMVLSAIRNTKKKVIAMKPLAMGRIAPQEGMEYVCRLPDLDGIVVGIGHEYEVEETFGVAAELLSGAA
;
A
#
# COMPACT_ATOMS: atom_id res chain seq x y z
N MET A 1 7.92 -25.47 15.34
CA MET A 1 7.84 -24.10 14.80
C MET A 1 8.15 -24.21 13.32
N SER A 2 7.10 -24.23 12.48
CA SER A 2 7.32 -24.18 11.02
C SER A 2 8.03 -22.87 10.70
N SER A 3 9.12 -22.91 9.93
CA SER A 3 9.77 -21.69 9.45
C SER A 3 8.72 -20.84 8.74
N GLN A 4 8.53 -19.59 9.18
CA GLN A 4 7.61 -18.69 8.51
C GLN A 4 7.97 -18.61 7.02
N PRO A 5 6.99 -18.59 6.10
CA PRO A 5 7.26 -18.36 4.69
C PRO A 5 8.03 -17.05 4.55
N VAL A 6 9.06 -17.03 3.71
CA VAL A 6 9.85 -15.82 3.45
C VAL A 6 9.43 -15.30 2.09
N PHE A 7 8.65 -14.20 2.07
CA PHE A 7 8.41 -13.49 0.83
C PHE A 7 9.71 -12.87 0.32
N PRO A 8 9.92 -12.79 -1.01
CA PRO A 8 10.95 -11.94 -1.58
C PRO A 8 10.84 -10.53 -1.02
N THR A 9 11.96 -9.85 -0.81
CA THR A 9 12.01 -8.48 -0.31
C THR A 9 12.40 -7.50 -1.41
N PHE A 10 12.07 -6.22 -1.19
CA PHE A 10 12.56 -5.12 -2.00
C PHE A 10 12.99 -3.97 -1.09
N ALA A 11 14.01 -3.24 -1.53
CA ALA A 11 14.52 -2.08 -0.83
C ALA A 11 13.94 -0.77 -1.41
N VAL A 12 13.61 0.16 -0.52
CA VAL A 12 13.27 1.55 -0.83
C VAL A 12 14.31 2.40 -0.11
N GLU A 13 15.32 2.85 -0.85
CA GLU A 13 16.55 3.43 -0.26
C GLU A 13 17.20 2.45 0.73
N ASP A 14 17.29 2.81 2.01
CA ASP A 14 17.85 2.00 3.09
C ASP A 14 16.79 1.19 3.88
N ARG A 15 15.54 1.18 3.41
CA ARG A 15 14.40 0.51 4.06
C ARG A 15 14.03 -0.77 3.32
N GLU A 16 13.78 -1.86 4.03
CA GLU A 16 13.42 -3.16 3.45
C GLU A 16 11.97 -3.52 3.76
N PHE A 17 11.28 -4.05 2.75
CA PHE A 17 9.90 -4.53 2.85
C PHE A 17 9.74 -5.87 2.16
N SER A 18 8.80 -6.69 2.62
CA SER A 18 8.33 -7.86 1.86
C SER A 18 7.57 -7.41 0.61
N LYS A 19 7.72 -8.16 -0.49
CA LYS A 19 6.98 -7.94 -1.74
C LYS A 19 5.47 -7.93 -1.54
N LEU A 20 4.94 -8.66 -0.56
CA LEU A 20 3.54 -8.57 -0.16
C LEU A 20 3.37 -7.68 1.07
N LEU A 21 2.44 -6.72 1.00
CA LEU A 21 2.12 -5.77 2.05
C LEU A 21 0.65 -5.87 2.43
N ILE A 22 0.35 -5.68 3.72
CA ILE A 22 -1.03 -5.54 4.17
C ILE A 22 -1.50 -4.09 4.06
N GLY A 23 -2.69 -3.89 3.48
CA GLY A 23 -3.35 -2.60 3.34
C GLY A 23 -4.47 -2.41 4.35
N HIS A 24 -4.65 -1.18 4.80
CA HIS A 24 -5.63 -0.84 5.85
C HIS A 24 -7.05 -0.51 5.34
N ASN A 25 -7.28 -0.38 4.03
CA ASN A 25 -8.50 0.26 3.51
C ASN A 25 -9.83 -0.36 4.02
N PRO A 26 -9.99 -1.69 4.16
CA PRO A 26 -11.22 -2.26 4.74
C PRO A 26 -11.55 -1.73 6.14
N PHE A 27 -10.54 -1.42 6.96
CA PHE A 27 -10.69 -0.91 8.34
C PHE A 27 -11.13 0.57 8.42
N LEU A 28 -11.09 1.28 7.29
CA LEU A 28 -11.72 2.60 7.16
C LEU A 28 -13.25 2.50 6.92
N GLY A 29 -13.79 1.29 6.78
CA GLY A 29 -15.22 1.05 6.61
C GLY A 29 -15.74 1.21 5.17
N GLY A 30 -14.92 1.65 4.21
CA GLY A 30 -15.31 1.84 2.82
C GLY A 30 -15.18 0.57 1.98
N SER A 31 -16.29 -0.01 1.54
CA SER A 31 -16.26 -1.23 0.70
C SER A 31 -16.07 -0.99 -0.79
N TYR A 32 -16.48 0.19 -1.31
CA TYR A 32 -16.48 0.53 -2.75
C TYR A 32 -17.23 -0.47 -3.66
N MET A 33 -18.12 -1.25 -3.05
CA MET A 33 -18.94 -2.28 -3.70
C MET A 33 -20.43 -1.99 -3.53
N SER A 34 -20.89 -1.86 -2.29
CA SER A 34 -22.29 -1.57 -1.98
C SER A 34 -22.45 -0.93 -0.60
N LYS A 35 -23.58 -0.25 -0.38
CA LYS A 35 -23.92 0.30 0.95
C LYS A 35 -24.01 -0.80 2.02
N ALA A 36 -24.53 -1.97 1.65
CA ALA A 36 -24.63 -3.12 2.56
C ALA A 36 -23.25 -3.61 3.03
N ARG A 37 -22.29 -3.76 2.10
CA ARG A 37 -20.92 -4.20 2.45
C ARG A 37 -20.17 -3.13 3.25
N THR A 38 -20.38 -1.85 2.94
CA THR A 38 -19.86 -0.74 3.76
C THR A 38 -20.36 -0.82 5.20
N ARG A 39 -21.67 -1.02 5.39
CA ARG A 39 -22.25 -1.17 6.73
C ARG A 39 -21.66 -2.37 7.47
N LEU A 40 -21.51 -3.50 6.80
CA LEU A 40 -20.87 -4.68 7.39
C LEU A 40 -19.44 -4.37 7.86
N TYR A 41 -18.62 -3.70 7.04
CA TYR A 41 -17.26 -3.32 7.45
C TYR A 41 -17.25 -2.37 8.65
N GLN A 42 -18.19 -1.42 8.70
CA GLN A 42 -18.31 -0.52 9.84
C GLN A 42 -18.72 -1.25 11.13
N GLU A 43 -19.51 -2.31 11.03
CA GLU A 43 -19.98 -3.12 12.17
C GLU A 43 -18.94 -4.17 12.61
N THR A 44 -18.11 -4.69 11.70
CA THR A 44 -17.19 -5.81 12.01
C THR A 44 -15.71 -5.43 12.04
N LEU A 45 -15.30 -4.31 11.45
CA LEU A 45 -13.90 -3.84 11.37
C LEU A 45 -13.68 -2.56 12.19
N CYS A 46 -14.53 -2.34 13.19
CA CYS A 46 -14.45 -1.18 14.09
C CYS A 46 -13.52 -1.39 15.29
N ASP A 47 -13.06 -2.61 15.58
CA ASP A 47 -12.30 -2.90 16.80
C ASP A 47 -10.81 -3.10 16.56
N ALA A 48 -9.98 -2.59 17.48
CA ALA A 48 -8.53 -2.77 17.42
C ALA A 48 -8.13 -4.24 17.51
N GLU A 49 -8.84 -5.06 18.30
CA GLU A 49 -8.58 -6.50 18.43
C GLU A 49 -8.78 -7.26 17.11
N VAL A 50 -9.76 -6.84 16.29
CA VAL A 50 -10.00 -7.44 14.96
C VAL A 50 -8.82 -7.15 14.04
N LEU A 51 -8.37 -5.90 14.01
CA LEU A 51 -7.18 -5.51 13.24
C LEU A 51 -5.93 -6.24 13.75
N GLU A 52 -5.75 -6.34 15.06
CA GLU A 52 -4.61 -7.03 15.68
C GLU A 52 -4.53 -8.49 15.23
N ARG A 53 -5.65 -9.23 15.30
CA ARG A 53 -5.71 -10.63 14.86
C ARG A 53 -5.31 -10.78 13.38
N ILE A 54 -5.80 -9.90 12.52
CA ILE A 54 -5.45 -9.86 11.11
C ILE A 54 -3.95 -9.57 10.92
N LEU A 55 -3.38 -8.62 11.67
CA LEU A 55 -1.94 -8.31 11.63
C LEU A 55 -1.09 -9.49 12.12
N VAL A 56 -1.46 -10.13 13.23
CA VAL A 56 -0.78 -11.34 13.74
C VAL A 56 -0.75 -12.43 12.66
N LYS A 57 -1.90 -12.67 12.02
CA LYS A 57 -1.99 -13.65 10.95
C LYS A 57 -1.12 -13.27 9.75
N ALA A 58 -1.18 -12.02 9.31
CA ALA A 58 -0.39 -11.51 8.19
C ALA A 58 1.13 -11.64 8.46
N ILE A 59 1.59 -11.23 9.64
CA ILE A 59 3.00 -11.40 10.06
C ILE A 59 3.41 -12.87 10.02
N GLY A 60 2.53 -13.78 10.45
CA GLY A 60 2.74 -15.22 10.41
C GLY A 60 2.91 -15.80 9.00
N THR A 61 2.37 -15.14 7.98
CA THR A 61 2.59 -15.52 6.56
C THR A 61 3.92 -15.03 5.99
N GLY A 62 4.67 -14.21 6.72
CA GLY A 62 5.93 -13.62 6.25
C GLY A 62 5.83 -12.15 5.85
N VAL A 63 4.66 -11.50 5.98
CA VAL A 63 4.53 -10.07 5.67
C VAL A 63 5.39 -9.24 6.63
N ARG A 64 6.12 -8.29 6.06
CA ARG A 64 7.04 -7.35 6.71
C ARG A 64 6.84 -5.92 6.21
N GLY A 65 5.58 -5.54 5.99
CA GLY A 65 5.22 -4.15 5.75
C GLY A 65 3.72 -3.93 5.69
N MET A 66 3.29 -2.74 6.11
CA MET A 66 1.90 -2.31 6.08
C MET A 66 1.76 -0.96 5.38
N MET A 67 0.73 -0.79 4.56
CA MET A 67 0.35 0.50 4.00
C MET A 67 -0.91 1.04 4.69
N ALA A 68 -0.77 2.19 5.34
CA ALA A 68 -1.81 2.79 6.17
C ALA A 68 -1.99 4.29 5.90
N SER A 69 -3.04 4.90 6.44
CA SER A 69 -3.19 6.35 6.57
C SER A 69 -3.70 6.68 7.97
N LEU A 70 -3.51 7.92 8.40
CA LEU A 70 -4.18 8.43 9.59
C LEU A 70 -5.63 8.76 9.24
N ALA A 71 -6.53 8.51 10.19
CA ALA A 71 -7.93 8.92 10.13
C ALA A 71 -8.52 8.96 11.54
N ASP A 72 -9.45 9.88 11.77
CA ASP A 72 -10.12 10.05 13.06
C ASP A 72 -10.72 8.73 13.55
N GLY A 73 -10.42 8.37 14.80
CA GLY A 73 -10.85 7.13 15.43
C GLY A 73 -10.19 5.85 14.86
N PHE A 74 -9.54 5.88 13.70
CA PHE A 74 -8.76 4.75 13.17
C PHE A 74 -7.33 4.75 13.69
N THR A 75 -6.68 5.91 13.80
CA THR A 75 -5.27 6.02 14.22
C THR A 75 -4.98 5.33 15.56
N GLU A 76 -5.82 5.57 16.57
CA GLU A 76 -5.66 4.96 17.90
C GLU A 76 -5.83 3.44 17.85
N ARG A 77 -6.81 2.96 17.05
CA ARG A 77 -7.04 1.52 16.85
C ARG A 77 -5.89 0.86 16.11
N LEU A 78 -5.34 1.54 15.11
CA LEU A 78 -4.16 1.09 14.38
C LEU A 78 -2.95 0.99 15.32
N ARG A 79 -2.72 2.01 16.15
CA ARG A 79 -1.63 1.99 17.14
C ARG A 79 -1.78 0.78 18.07
N ALA A 80 -2.94 0.65 18.73
CA ALA A 80 -3.20 -0.47 19.65
C ALA A 80 -2.99 -1.84 18.97
N ALA A 81 -3.52 -2.03 17.77
CA ALA A 81 -3.39 -3.28 17.03
C ALA A 81 -1.95 -3.58 16.59
N MET A 82 -1.18 -2.57 16.17
CA MET A 82 0.22 -2.76 15.77
C MET A 82 1.09 -3.18 16.95
N TYR A 83 0.94 -2.53 18.10
CA TYR A 83 1.70 -2.88 19.30
C TYR A 83 1.26 -4.24 19.87
N GLY A 84 -0.04 -4.52 19.94
CA GLY A 84 -0.54 -5.83 20.37
C GLY A 84 -0.07 -6.98 19.47
N ALA A 85 -0.04 -6.76 18.15
CA ALA A 85 0.51 -7.74 17.21
C ALA A 85 2.03 -7.91 17.38
N ALA A 86 2.76 -6.81 17.62
CA ALA A 86 4.20 -6.85 17.88
C ALA A 86 4.53 -7.62 19.17
N GLU A 87 3.76 -7.45 20.24
CA GLU A 87 3.92 -8.23 21.48
C GLU A 87 3.73 -9.74 21.25
N LYS A 88 2.75 -10.11 20.42
CA LYS A 88 2.43 -11.53 20.13
C LYS A 88 3.39 -12.19 19.15
N THR A 89 4.04 -11.41 18.27
CA THR A 89 4.83 -11.95 17.15
C THR A 89 6.31 -11.61 17.21
N GLY A 90 6.71 -10.64 18.04
CA GLY A 90 8.04 -10.05 18.05
C GLY A 90 8.33 -9.12 16.86
N VAL A 91 7.33 -8.78 16.04
CA VAL A 91 7.50 -7.98 14.82
C VAL A 91 6.63 -6.72 14.88
N LEU A 92 7.27 -5.56 15.00
CA LEU A 92 6.62 -4.29 14.71
C LEU A 92 6.75 -3.99 13.22
N LEU A 93 5.63 -4.07 12.48
CA LEU A 93 5.64 -3.86 11.04
C LEU A 93 6.14 -2.45 10.69
N PRO A 94 7.09 -2.29 9.76
CA PRO A 94 7.38 -0.98 9.17
C PRO A 94 6.19 -0.52 8.32
N THR A 95 5.86 0.76 8.39
CA THR A 95 4.71 1.31 7.67
C THR A 95 5.10 2.24 6.52
N ILE A 96 4.31 2.15 5.47
CA ILE A 96 4.26 3.09 4.35
C ILE A 96 2.97 3.90 4.54
N MET A 97 3.09 5.18 4.88
CA MET A 97 1.95 6.00 5.30
C MET A 97 1.48 6.91 4.18
N ILE A 98 0.20 6.86 3.85
CA ILE A 98 -0.43 7.77 2.90
C ILE A 98 -0.80 9.05 3.63
N VAL A 99 -0.32 10.18 3.11
CA VAL A 99 -0.40 11.49 3.75
C VAL A 99 -1.17 12.50 2.92
N SER A 100 -1.96 13.32 3.60
CA SER A 100 -2.74 14.42 3.03
C SER A 100 -2.10 15.76 3.39
N LYS A 101 -2.59 16.88 2.83
CA LYS A 101 -2.10 18.22 3.19
C LYS A 101 -2.15 18.44 4.71
N GLY A 102 -1.08 18.99 5.29
CA GLY A 102 -0.98 19.26 6.74
C GLY A 102 -0.44 18.08 7.57
N PHE A 103 0.04 17.01 6.92
CA PHE A 103 0.61 15.82 7.58
C PHE A 103 1.77 16.11 8.53
N GLU A 104 2.44 17.27 8.37
CA GLU A 104 3.56 17.69 9.20
C GLU A 104 3.16 17.87 10.67
N ALA A 105 1.88 18.14 10.94
CA ALA A 105 1.34 18.23 12.30
C ALA A 105 1.39 16.89 13.06
N ASP A 106 1.46 15.76 12.36
CA ASP A 106 1.34 14.41 12.90
C ASP A 106 2.65 13.60 12.84
N PHE A 107 3.80 14.25 12.66
CA PHE A 107 5.09 13.54 12.51
C PHE A 107 5.41 12.58 13.66
N ASP A 108 5.07 12.93 14.90
CA ASP A 108 5.31 12.04 16.04
C ASP A 108 4.42 10.80 15.98
N THR A 109 3.14 10.96 15.64
CA THR A 109 2.21 9.85 15.39
C THR A 109 2.73 8.91 14.30
N TYR A 110 3.29 9.45 13.21
CA TYR A 110 3.88 8.62 12.16
C TYR A 110 5.11 7.83 12.67
N ARG A 111 5.96 8.42 13.50
CA ARG A 111 7.11 7.71 14.11
C ARG A 111 6.65 6.60 15.05
N GLU A 112 5.63 6.86 15.88
CA GLU A 112 5.04 5.86 16.77
C GLU A 112 4.48 4.65 16.01
N LEU A 113 3.96 4.88 14.80
CA LEU A 113 3.45 3.84 13.89
C LEU A 113 4.54 3.24 13.00
N ASN A 114 5.82 3.41 13.38
CA ASN A 114 6.97 2.86 12.66
C ASN A 114 6.98 3.24 11.16
N CYS A 115 6.59 4.47 10.84
CA CYS A 115 6.59 4.98 9.47
C CYS A 115 8.02 5.16 8.95
N GLN A 116 8.27 4.57 7.78
CA GLN A 116 9.56 4.63 7.08
C GLN A 116 9.44 5.40 5.77
N VAL A 117 8.30 5.27 5.07
CA VAL A 117 8.04 5.88 3.77
C VAL A 117 6.70 6.63 3.84
N MET A 118 6.62 7.84 3.30
CA MET A 118 5.37 8.59 3.18
C MET A 118 4.97 8.82 1.74
N LEU A 119 3.71 8.49 1.43
CA LEU A 119 3.10 8.62 0.12
C LEU A 119 2.20 9.86 0.09
N VAL A 120 2.54 10.86 -0.73
CA VAL A 120 1.56 11.89 -1.09
C VAL A 120 0.30 11.21 -1.64
N HIS A 121 -0.87 11.49 -1.04
CA HIS A 121 -2.11 10.81 -1.37
C HIS A 121 -2.46 10.96 -2.86
N GLY A 122 -3.02 9.91 -3.47
CA GLY A 122 -3.23 9.83 -4.92
C GLY A 122 -4.09 10.95 -5.48
N GLN A 123 -5.19 11.31 -4.81
CA GLN A 123 -6.00 12.46 -5.24
C GLN A 123 -5.25 13.79 -5.19
N TRP A 124 -4.27 13.93 -4.30
CA TRP A 124 -3.48 15.15 -4.18
C TRP A 124 -2.40 15.20 -5.27
N SER A 125 -1.60 14.14 -5.43
CA SER A 125 -0.62 14.05 -6.51
C SER A 125 -1.28 14.17 -7.90
N ASP A 126 -2.40 13.47 -8.14
CA ASP A 126 -3.14 13.54 -9.40
C ASP A 126 -3.63 14.97 -9.69
N ALA A 127 -4.03 15.73 -8.68
CA ALA A 127 -4.47 17.12 -8.82
C ALA A 127 -3.31 18.10 -9.11
N LEU A 128 -2.07 17.70 -8.80
CA LEU A 128 -0.86 18.48 -9.06
C LEU A 128 -0.24 18.18 -10.42
N TYR A 129 -0.79 17.27 -11.21
CA TYR A 129 -0.30 16.99 -12.57
C TYR A 129 -0.66 18.12 -13.55
N VAL A 130 0.31 18.50 -14.39
CA VAL A 130 0.18 19.54 -15.43
C VAL A 130 0.38 18.93 -16.81
N LYS A 131 -0.74 18.70 -17.50
CA LYS A 131 -0.75 18.04 -18.82
C LYS A 131 0.06 18.79 -19.90
N ALA A 132 -0.02 20.12 -19.94
CA ALA A 132 0.62 20.91 -21.00
C ALA A 132 2.15 20.82 -21.03
N GLY A 133 2.77 20.45 -19.89
CA GLY A 133 4.22 20.28 -19.77
C GLY A 133 4.64 18.87 -19.39
N ASN A 134 3.70 17.93 -19.28
CA ASN A 134 3.91 16.58 -18.73
C ASN A 134 4.79 16.60 -17.46
N THR A 135 4.39 17.42 -16.48
CA THR A 135 5.17 17.67 -15.26
C THR A 135 4.24 17.86 -14.05
N MET A 136 4.80 18.00 -12.86
CA MET A 136 4.08 18.26 -11.62
C MET A 136 4.17 19.74 -11.23
N GLN A 137 3.14 20.25 -10.57
CA GLN A 137 3.16 21.59 -9.96
C GLN A 137 4.23 21.68 -8.85
N PRO A 138 4.77 22.88 -8.56
CA PRO A 138 5.78 23.08 -7.51
C PRO A 138 5.39 22.51 -6.13
N ASP A 139 4.11 22.62 -5.75
CA ASP A 139 3.56 22.04 -4.51
C ASP A 139 3.88 20.55 -4.32
N PHE A 140 4.09 19.80 -5.41
CA PHE A 140 4.46 18.39 -5.36
C PHE A 140 5.90 18.22 -4.85
N ALA A 141 6.85 18.99 -5.41
CA ALA A 141 8.23 19.01 -4.93
C ALA A 141 8.30 19.48 -3.47
N ASP A 142 7.52 20.49 -3.11
CA ASP A 142 7.49 21.00 -1.74
C ASP A 142 6.97 19.95 -0.75
N ALA A 143 5.95 19.18 -1.12
CA ALA A 143 5.45 18.08 -0.29
C ALA A 143 6.51 16.99 -0.08
N LEU A 144 7.19 16.55 -1.14
CA LEU A 144 8.26 15.56 -1.06
C LEU A 144 9.43 16.07 -0.20
N LYS A 145 9.80 17.34 -0.36
CA LYS A 145 10.83 17.97 0.46
C LYS A 145 10.45 17.97 1.95
N ARG A 146 9.21 18.33 2.28
CA ARG A 146 8.74 18.33 3.68
C ARG A 146 8.74 16.93 4.31
N ILE A 147 8.42 15.89 3.51
CA ILE A 147 8.57 14.50 3.95
C ILE A 147 10.03 14.18 4.28
N ARG A 148 10.95 14.53 3.36
CA ARG A 148 12.39 14.31 3.53
C ARG A 148 12.94 15.04 4.76
N ASP A 149 12.59 16.32 4.92
CA ASP A 149 12.99 17.15 6.07
C ASP A 149 12.45 16.58 7.40
N GLY A 150 11.29 15.91 7.37
CA GLY A 150 10.71 15.19 8.52
C GLY A 150 11.44 13.90 8.90
N GLY A 151 12.39 13.45 8.08
CA GLY A 151 13.19 12.24 8.28
C GLY A 151 12.60 10.96 7.68
N PHE A 152 11.61 11.08 6.79
CA PHE A 152 10.96 9.96 6.12
C PHE A 152 11.36 9.88 4.65
N VAL A 153 11.19 8.70 4.03
CA VAL A 153 11.42 8.54 2.59
C VAL A 153 10.22 9.06 1.79
N PRO A 154 10.40 10.04 0.90
CA PRO A 154 9.35 10.60 0.06
C PRO A 154 8.93 9.63 -1.05
N ALA A 155 7.62 9.53 -1.22
CA ALA A 155 6.96 8.69 -2.21
C ALA A 155 5.60 9.31 -2.57
N TYR A 156 4.90 8.72 -3.55
CA TYR A 156 3.54 9.17 -3.89
C TYR A 156 2.63 8.03 -4.33
N SER A 157 1.33 8.24 -4.18
CA SER A 157 0.32 7.40 -4.83
C SER A 157 -0.15 8.10 -6.10
N THR A 158 -0.76 7.39 -7.04
CA THR A 158 -1.49 8.01 -8.16
C THR A 158 -2.61 7.09 -8.63
N HIS A 159 -3.72 7.65 -9.13
CA HIS A 159 -4.74 6.89 -9.86
C HIS A 159 -4.55 6.99 -11.38
N ASN A 160 -3.75 7.95 -11.85
CA ASN A 160 -3.50 8.25 -13.25
C ASN A 160 -2.06 7.82 -13.62
N GLY A 161 -1.69 6.59 -13.27
CA GLY A 161 -0.31 6.10 -13.35
C GLY A 161 0.34 6.26 -14.72
N GLY A 162 -0.41 6.15 -15.82
CA GLY A 162 0.15 6.30 -17.16
C GLY A 162 0.62 7.71 -17.51
N GLU A 163 0.16 8.73 -16.79
CA GLU A 163 0.55 10.14 -16.99
C GLU A 163 1.39 10.68 -15.83
N VAL A 164 1.01 10.37 -14.59
CA VAL A 164 1.65 10.94 -13.40
C VAL A 164 3.01 10.31 -13.13
N ILE A 165 3.20 9.01 -13.38
CA ILE A 165 4.50 8.36 -13.15
C ILE A 165 5.60 8.99 -14.02
N PRO A 166 5.42 9.15 -15.36
CA PRO A 166 6.41 9.84 -16.18
C PRO A 166 6.61 11.31 -15.78
N ALA A 167 5.53 12.02 -15.44
CA ALA A 167 5.60 13.44 -15.06
C ALA A 167 6.35 13.68 -13.74
N ALA A 168 6.24 12.75 -12.80
CA ALA A 168 6.92 12.78 -11.51
C ALA A 168 8.34 12.17 -11.56
N GLU A 169 8.83 11.76 -12.73
CA GLU A 169 10.08 10.97 -12.80
C GLU A 169 11.31 11.73 -12.31
N ALA A 170 11.38 13.04 -12.55
CA ALA A 170 12.51 13.88 -12.14
C ALA A 170 12.48 14.32 -10.67
N PHE A 171 11.42 14.00 -9.91
CA PHE A 171 11.23 14.47 -8.54
C PHE A 171 11.82 13.48 -7.52
N ASP A 172 12.22 13.99 -6.34
CA ASP A 172 12.77 13.20 -5.22
C ASP A 172 11.67 12.35 -4.56
N ALA A 173 11.32 11.26 -5.23
CA ALA A 173 10.43 10.23 -4.71
C ALA A 173 11.03 8.85 -5.00
N ALA A 174 11.21 8.04 -3.97
CA ALA A 174 11.82 6.72 -4.09
C ALA A 174 10.84 5.65 -4.60
N LEU A 175 9.54 5.88 -4.38
CA LEU A 175 8.50 4.89 -4.59
C LEU A 175 7.21 5.54 -5.13
N VAL A 176 6.49 4.78 -5.95
CA VAL A 176 5.12 5.06 -6.37
C VAL A 176 4.20 3.88 -6.09
N ASN A 177 2.97 4.14 -5.64
CA ASN A 177 1.89 3.16 -5.74
C ASN A 177 0.82 3.59 -6.75
N THR A 178 0.34 2.63 -7.54
CA THR A 178 -0.68 2.86 -8.58
C THR A 178 -1.56 1.61 -8.74
N PRO A 179 -2.81 1.71 -9.21
CA PRO A 179 -3.63 0.52 -9.48
C PRO A 179 -2.97 -0.35 -10.55
N VAL A 180 -2.87 -1.65 -10.28
CA VAL A 180 -2.49 -2.68 -11.25
C VAL A 180 -3.27 -3.94 -10.92
N ASN A 181 -4.08 -4.43 -11.86
CA ASN A 181 -4.92 -5.61 -11.66
C ASN A 181 -5.41 -6.19 -12.98
N LYS A 182 -5.82 -7.47 -12.96
CA LYS A 182 -6.16 -8.28 -14.13
C LYS A 182 -7.30 -7.73 -15.01
N ILE A 183 -8.17 -6.87 -14.47
CA ILE A 183 -9.32 -6.31 -15.22
C ILE A 183 -9.18 -4.82 -15.51
N MET A 184 -7.98 -4.26 -15.29
CA MET A 184 -7.61 -2.88 -15.60
C MET A 184 -8.45 -1.84 -14.84
N TRP A 185 -9.01 -2.24 -13.70
CA TRP A 185 -9.86 -1.38 -12.91
C TRP A 185 -9.02 -0.23 -12.32
N ARG A 186 -9.36 1.00 -12.68
CA ARG A 186 -8.63 2.22 -12.29
C ARG A 186 -7.17 2.27 -12.77
N MET A 187 -6.81 1.51 -13.79
CA MET A 187 -5.53 1.69 -14.51
C MET A 187 -5.71 2.81 -15.54
N CYS A 188 -5.50 4.05 -15.11
CA CYS A 188 -5.75 5.23 -15.93
C CYS A 188 -4.48 5.82 -16.57
N PRO A 189 -4.57 6.35 -17.80
CA PRO A 189 -5.78 6.44 -18.63
C PRO A 189 -6.15 5.10 -19.30
N CYS A 190 -5.18 4.21 -19.53
CA CYS A 190 -5.38 2.84 -19.99
C CYS A 190 -4.24 1.93 -19.48
N GLU A 191 -4.45 0.62 -19.55
CA GLU A 191 -3.48 -0.39 -19.12
C GLU A 191 -2.12 -0.21 -19.82
N GLU A 192 -2.10 -0.05 -21.14
CA GLU A 192 -0.87 0.05 -21.92
C GLU A 192 0.02 1.20 -21.43
N MET A 193 -0.56 2.37 -21.19
CA MET A 193 0.17 3.51 -20.67
C MET A 193 0.65 3.30 -19.24
N VAL A 194 -0.18 2.70 -18.37
CA VAL A 194 0.21 2.41 -16.98
C VAL A 194 1.37 1.42 -16.94
N LEU A 195 1.28 0.30 -17.66
CA LEU A 195 2.34 -0.70 -17.70
C LEU A 195 3.61 -0.17 -18.36
N SER A 196 3.49 0.67 -19.40
CA SER A 196 4.62 1.36 -20.01
C SER A 196 5.31 2.31 -19.02
N ALA A 197 4.53 3.10 -18.27
CA ALA A 197 5.08 3.99 -17.26
C ALA A 197 5.80 3.23 -16.14
N ILE A 198 5.23 2.12 -15.67
CA ILE A 198 5.82 1.23 -14.66
C ILE A 198 7.14 0.64 -15.16
N ARG A 199 7.19 0.16 -16.41
CA ARG A 199 8.41 -0.43 -16.98
C ARG A 199 9.56 0.58 -17.13
N ASN A 200 9.23 1.86 -17.31
CA ASN A 200 10.19 2.91 -17.64
C ASN A 200 10.61 3.78 -16.45
N THR A 201 9.95 3.69 -15.29
CA THR A 201 10.35 4.46 -14.10
C THR A 201 11.53 3.82 -13.39
N LYS A 202 12.40 4.65 -12.79
CA LYS A 202 13.46 4.18 -11.90
C LYS A 202 12.99 4.02 -10.46
N LYS A 203 11.77 4.46 -10.14
CA LYS A 203 11.18 4.39 -8.81
C LYS A 203 10.71 2.98 -8.52
N LYS A 204 10.65 2.64 -7.23
CA LYS A 204 10.00 1.41 -6.79
C LYS A 204 8.51 1.48 -7.04
N VAL A 205 7.90 0.37 -7.47
CA VAL A 205 6.48 0.33 -7.82
C VAL A 205 5.75 -0.66 -6.93
N ILE A 206 4.74 -0.16 -6.21
CA ILE A 206 3.76 -0.99 -5.50
C ILE A 206 2.45 -1.02 -6.28
N ALA A 207 1.99 -2.21 -6.65
CA ALA A 207 0.63 -2.41 -7.15
C ALA A 207 -0.38 -2.30 -6.01
N MET A 208 -1.28 -1.30 -6.10
CA MET A 208 -2.49 -1.24 -5.28
C MET A 208 -3.70 -1.81 -6.02
N LYS A 209 -4.75 -2.15 -5.27
CA LYS A 209 -6.01 -2.70 -5.79
C LYS A 209 -5.83 -3.94 -6.68
N PRO A 210 -4.95 -4.91 -6.34
CA PRO A 210 -4.73 -6.10 -7.16
C PRO A 210 -6.01 -6.93 -7.37
N LEU A 211 -6.96 -6.87 -6.44
CA LEU A 211 -8.26 -7.55 -6.51
C LEU A 211 -9.41 -6.67 -7.01
N ALA A 212 -9.12 -5.46 -7.53
CA ALA A 212 -10.12 -4.47 -7.95
C ALA A 212 -11.25 -4.25 -6.92
N MET A 213 -10.87 -4.13 -5.64
CA MET A 213 -11.76 -3.99 -4.48
C MET A 213 -12.71 -5.19 -4.27
N GLY A 214 -12.25 -6.41 -4.59
CA GLY A 214 -13.01 -7.65 -4.45
C GLY A 214 -13.83 -8.02 -5.68
N ARG A 215 -13.51 -7.47 -6.86
CA ARG A 215 -14.11 -7.86 -8.16
C ARG A 215 -13.38 -9.03 -8.81
N ILE A 216 -12.17 -9.33 -8.34
CA ILE A 216 -11.32 -10.41 -8.83
C ILE A 216 -11.11 -11.37 -7.65
N ALA A 217 -11.24 -12.67 -7.89
CA ALA A 217 -10.93 -13.69 -6.89
C ALA A 217 -9.43 -13.63 -6.52
N PRO A 218 -9.05 -13.97 -5.27
CA PRO A 218 -7.66 -13.92 -4.83
C PRO A 218 -6.68 -14.65 -5.74
N GLN A 219 -7.00 -15.89 -6.15
CA GLN A 219 -6.19 -16.68 -7.08
C GLN A 219 -5.85 -15.89 -8.35
N GLU A 220 -6.88 -15.43 -9.07
CA GLU A 220 -6.70 -14.75 -10.35
C GLU A 220 -5.97 -13.41 -10.21
N GLY A 221 -6.26 -12.67 -9.15
CA GLY A 221 -5.64 -11.38 -8.89
C GLY A 221 -4.16 -11.52 -8.61
N MET A 222 -3.80 -12.43 -7.70
CA MET A 222 -2.41 -12.67 -7.31
C MET A 222 -1.59 -13.30 -8.44
N GLU A 223 -2.15 -14.25 -9.22
CA GLU A 223 -1.49 -14.79 -10.41
C GLU A 223 -1.09 -13.70 -11.40
N TYR A 224 -1.96 -12.71 -11.62
CA TYR A 224 -1.65 -11.60 -12.52
C TYR A 224 -0.53 -10.71 -11.97
N VAL A 225 -0.69 -10.18 -10.75
CA VAL A 225 0.28 -9.20 -10.23
C VAL A 225 1.63 -9.81 -9.85
N CYS A 226 1.67 -11.07 -9.38
CA CYS A 226 2.93 -11.73 -9.05
C CYS A 226 3.79 -12.05 -10.29
N ARG A 227 3.17 -12.17 -11.47
CA ARG A 227 3.89 -12.44 -12.74
C ARG A 227 4.49 -11.20 -13.38
N LEU A 228 4.13 -10.00 -12.93
CA LEU A 228 4.67 -8.75 -13.49
C LEU A 228 6.06 -8.47 -12.88
N PRO A 229 7.14 -8.56 -13.68
CA PRO A 229 8.51 -8.41 -13.16
C PRO A 229 8.83 -6.98 -12.74
N ASP A 230 8.13 -6.00 -13.32
CA ASP A 230 8.32 -4.57 -13.09
C ASP A 230 7.66 -4.07 -11.78
N LEU A 231 7.02 -4.96 -11.01
CA LEU A 231 6.46 -4.65 -9.70
C LEU A 231 7.40 -5.09 -8.58
N ASP A 232 7.79 -4.14 -7.72
CA ASP A 232 8.58 -4.42 -6.53
C ASP A 232 7.70 -4.92 -5.37
N GLY A 233 6.50 -4.35 -5.22
CA GLY A 233 5.58 -4.68 -4.14
C GLY A 233 4.11 -4.77 -4.57
N ILE A 234 3.31 -5.42 -3.74
CA ILE A 234 1.87 -5.61 -3.89
C ILE A 234 1.22 -5.32 -2.55
N VAL A 235 0.22 -4.44 -2.53
CA VAL A 235 -0.56 -4.14 -1.32
C VAL A 235 -2.00 -4.62 -1.47
N VAL A 236 -2.46 -5.41 -0.52
CA VAL A 236 -3.84 -5.92 -0.48
C VAL A 236 -4.53 -5.48 0.80
N GLY A 237 -5.70 -4.87 0.67
CA GLY A 237 -6.57 -4.60 1.81
C GLY A 237 -7.27 -5.88 2.26
N ILE A 238 -7.09 -6.25 3.53
CA ILE A 238 -7.68 -7.46 4.12
C ILE A 238 -8.66 -7.07 5.24
N GLY A 239 -9.86 -7.66 5.22
CA GLY A 239 -10.90 -7.45 6.21
C GLY A 239 -11.15 -8.66 7.13
N HIS A 240 -10.52 -9.81 6.91
CA HIS A 240 -10.69 -10.97 7.78
C HIS A 240 -9.45 -11.88 7.80
N GLU A 241 -9.22 -12.64 8.87
CA GLU A 241 -8.10 -13.58 8.97
C GLU A 241 -8.16 -14.68 7.88
N TYR A 242 -9.36 -15.14 7.53
CA TYR A 242 -9.58 -16.06 6.41
C TYR A 242 -9.15 -15.47 5.05
N GLU A 243 -9.31 -14.17 4.84
CA GLU A 243 -8.81 -13.50 3.62
C GLU A 243 -7.28 -13.44 3.61
N VAL A 244 -6.62 -13.37 4.79
CA VAL A 244 -5.16 -13.51 4.90
C VAL A 244 -4.75 -14.92 4.48
N GLU A 245 -5.39 -15.96 5.03
CA GLU A 245 -5.06 -17.36 4.72
C GLU A 245 -5.17 -17.66 3.23
N GLU A 246 -6.27 -17.25 2.60
CA GLU A 246 -6.49 -17.45 1.18
C GLU A 246 -5.55 -16.57 0.35
N THR A 247 -5.63 -15.25 0.51
CA THR A 247 -4.96 -14.33 -0.43
C THR A 247 -3.44 -14.36 -0.26
N PHE A 248 -2.95 -14.39 0.98
CA PHE A 248 -1.50 -14.37 1.23
C PHE A 248 -0.92 -15.78 1.10
N GLY A 249 -1.71 -16.84 1.32
CA GLY A 249 -1.34 -18.22 0.99
C GLY A 249 -1.06 -18.38 -0.50
N VAL A 250 -1.98 -17.96 -1.37
CA VAL A 250 -1.78 -17.95 -2.83
C VAL A 250 -0.54 -17.15 -3.22
N ALA A 251 -0.38 -15.97 -2.63
CA ALA A 251 0.79 -15.14 -2.90
C ALA A 251 2.10 -15.84 -2.51
N ALA A 252 2.12 -16.57 -1.39
CA ALA A 252 3.29 -17.29 -0.91
C ALA A 252 3.66 -18.44 -1.85
N GLU A 253 2.69 -19.19 -2.36
CA GLU A 253 2.92 -20.24 -3.36
C GLU A 253 3.54 -19.67 -4.64
N LEU A 254 2.96 -18.58 -5.17
CA LEU A 254 3.43 -17.93 -6.40
C LEU A 254 4.82 -17.28 -6.25
N LEU A 255 5.10 -16.65 -5.10
CA LEU A 255 6.35 -15.91 -4.88
C LEU A 255 7.50 -16.78 -4.37
N SER A 256 7.21 -17.97 -3.84
CA SER A 256 8.24 -18.95 -3.44
C SER A 256 8.78 -19.78 -4.61
N GLY A 257 8.26 -19.58 -5.84
CA GLY A 257 8.67 -20.33 -7.03
C GLY A 257 8.12 -21.77 -7.07
N ALA A 258 7.07 -22.07 -6.30
CA ALA A 258 6.44 -23.38 -6.22
C ALA A 258 5.31 -23.61 -7.26
N ALA A 259 5.27 -22.82 -8.33
CA ALA A 259 4.29 -22.93 -9.42
C ALA A 259 4.96 -23.08 -10.80
#